data_AF-A0A2R8CIE8-F1
#
_entry.id   AF-A0A2R8CIE8-F1
#
_cell.length_a   1.000
_cell.length_b   1.000
_cell.length_c   1.000
_cell.angle_alpha   90.00
_cell.angle_beta   90.00
_cell.angle_gamma   90.00
#
_symmetry.space_group_name_H-M   'P 1'
#
loop_
_entity.id
_entity.type
_entity.pdbx_description
1 polymer ?
#
loop_
_entity_poly.entity_id
_entity_poly.type
_entity_poly.pdbx_seq_one_letter_code
_entity_poly.pdbx_strand_id
1 'polypeptide(L)'
;MTAIGALPVLFTKTPNRGVQDLALGFAAGVMLAASFFSLIIPSLEASELRYGDSFVPAAIVCAAILLGMGTVALLNEFLPHEHFDQGREGP
;
A
#
# COMPACT_ATOMS: atom_id res chain seq x y z
N MET A 1 15.87 -7.39 3.64
CA MET A 1 15.11 -8.67 3.81
C MET A 1 14.46 -9.13 2.51
N THR A 2 14.08 -8.23 1.60
CA THR A 2 13.57 -8.55 0.26
C THR A 2 14.50 -9.47 -0.56
N ALA A 3 15.82 -9.30 -0.42
CA ALA A 3 16.81 -10.13 -1.11
C ALA A 3 16.69 -11.62 -0.79
N ILE A 4 16.32 -11.98 0.45
CA ILE A 4 16.13 -13.38 0.85
C ILE A 4 14.85 -13.95 0.23
N GLY A 5 13.77 -13.16 0.22
CA GLY A 5 12.51 -13.56 -0.44
C GLY A 5 12.64 -13.70 -1.97
N ALA A 6 13.63 -13.06 -2.59
CA ALA A 6 13.89 -13.14 -4.02
C ALA A 6 14.77 -14.34 -4.43
N LEU A 7 15.40 -15.06 -3.49
CA LEU A 7 16.24 -16.23 -3.79
C LEU A 7 15.60 -17.29 -4.69
N PRO A 8 14.30 -17.63 -4.55
CA PRO A 8 13.66 -18.64 -5.40
C PRO A 8 13.73 -18.30 -6.89
N VAL A 9 13.72 -17.01 -7.26
CA VAL A 9 13.77 -16.54 -8.65
C VAL A 9 15.05 -16.96 -9.36
N LEU A 10 16.16 -17.18 -8.63
CA LEU A 10 17.41 -17.66 -9.23
C LEU A 10 17.32 -19.10 -9.74
N PHE A 11 16.37 -19.89 -9.20
CA PHE A 11 16.16 -21.28 -9.57
C PHE A 11 14.92 -21.48 -10.45
N THR A 12 13.95 -20.56 -10.42
CA THR A 12 12.74 -20.59 -11.26
C THR A 12 12.68 -19.41 -12.22
N LYS A 13 12.89 -19.66 -13.52
CA LYS A 13 12.88 -18.62 -14.57
C LYS A 13 11.49 -18.09 -14.94
N THR A 14 10.45 -18.92 -14.82
CA THR A 14 9.07 -18.56 -15.21
C THR A 14 8.06 -19.14 -14.22
N PRO A 15 7.54 -18.35 -13.27
CA PRO A 15 6.47 -18.80 -12.39
C PRO A 15 5.19 -19.06 -13.21
N ASN A 16 4.44 -20.09 -12.85
CA ASN A 16 3.10 -20.32 -13.38
C ASN A 16 2.20 -19.13 -13.02
N ARG A 17 1.38 -18.65 -13.95
CA ARG A 17 0.48 -17.48 -13.75
C ARG A 17 -0.36 -17.62 -12.47
N GLY A 18 -0.93 -18.81 -12.21
CA GLY A 18 -1.71 -19.03 -10.99
C GLY A 18 -0.93 -18.88 -9.68
N VAL A 19 0.37 -19.19 -9.68
CA VAL A 19 1.24 -18.99 -8.49
C VAL A 19 1.56 -17.50 -8.32
N GLN A 20 1.76 -16.78 -9.42
CA GLN A 20 1.97 -15.33 -9.40
C GLN A 20 0.73 -14.60 -8.88
N ASP A 21 -0.46 -14.94 -9.39
CA ASP A 21 -1.72 -14.34 -8.95
C ASP A 21 -1.99 -14.61 -7.47
N LEU A 22 -1.71 -15.84 -7.01
CA LEU A 22 -1.82 -16.19 -5.58
C LEU A 22 -0.85 -15.37 -4.72
N ALA A 23 0.40 -15.21 -5.15
CA ALA A 23 1.41 -14.46 -4.42
C ALA A 23 1.06 -12.96 -4.36
N LEU A 24 0.62 -12.37 -5.47
CA LEU A 24 0.16 -10.98 -5.54
C LEU A 24 -1.07 -10.75 -4.65
N GLY A 25 -2.06 -11.64 -4.74
CA GLY A 25 -3.26 -11.57 -3.90
C GLY A 25 -2.94 -11.73 -2.41
N PHE A 26 -2.04 -12.64 -2.05
CA PHE A 26 -1.57 -12.81 -0.68
C PHE A 26 -0.88 -11.54 -0.16
N ALA A 27 0.03 -10.96 -0.95
CA ALA A 27 0.72 -9.73 -0.58
C ALA A 27 -0.25 -8.55 -0.39
N ALA A 28 -1.22 -8.40 -1.30
CA ALA A 28 -2.27 -7.38 -1.19
C ALA A 28 -3.10 -7.57 0.10
N GLY A 29 -3.52 -8.81 0.39
CA GLY A 29 -4.27 -9.13 1.60
C GLY A 29 -3.50 -8.82 2.90
N VAL A 30 -2.23 -9.20 2.96
CA VAL A 30 -1.36 -8.91 4.13
C VAL A 30 -1.20 -7.40 4.32
N MET A 31 -1.00 -6.63 3.25
CA MET A 31 -0.85 -5.18 3.34
C MET A 31 -2.13 -4.49 3.81
N LEU A 32 -3.30 -4.94 3.33
CA LEU A 32 -4.59 -4.43 3.81
C LEU A 32 -4.78 -4.73 5.30
N ALA A 33 -4.57 -5.98 5.74
CA ALA A 33 -4.70 -6.34 7.15
C ALA A 33 -3.75 -5.53 8.05
N ALA A 34 -2.49 -5.38 7.65
CA ALA A 34 -1.51 -4.57 8.36
C ALA A 34 -1.94 -3.09 8.44
N SER A 35 -2.53 -2.56 7.37
CA SER A 35 -3.04 -1.18 7.36
C SER A 35 -4.15 -0.98 8.38
N PHE A 36 -5.09 -1.92 8.52
CA PHE A 36 -6.17 -1.81 9.50
C PHE A 36 -5.68 -2.05 10.94
N PHE A 37 -5.04 -3.19 11.19
CA PHE A 37 -4.71 -3.63 12.54
C PHE A 37 -3.46 -2.97 13.11
N SER A 38 -2.45 -2.72 12.28
CA SER A 38 -1.16 -2.19 12.74
C SER A 38 -1.02 -0.68 12.54
N LEU A 39 -1.85 -0.05 11.70
CA LEU A 39 -1.80 1.40 11.47
C LEU A 39 -3.07 2.10 11.96
N ILE A 40 -4.25 1.79 11.40
CA ILE A 40 -5.47 2.57 11.66
C ILE A 40 -5.92 2.48 13.12
N ILE A 41 -6.06 1.28 13.68
CA ILE A 41 -6.49 1.10 15.08
C ILE A 41 -5.49 1.77 16.05
N PRO A 42 -4.17 1.50 15.97
CA PRO A 42 -3.20 2.16 16.85
C PRO A 42 -3.15 3.69 16.66
N SER A 43 -3.40 4.19 15.45
CA SER A 43 -3.43 5.64 15.19
C SER A 43 -4.62 6.33 15.82
N LEU A 44 -5.78 5.66 15.87
CA LEU A 44 -6.97 6.15 16.56
C LEU A 44 -6.72 6.23 18.08
N GLU A 45 -6.23 5.15 18.68
CA GLU A 45 -5.88 5.10 20.11
C GLU A 45 -4.86 6.19 20.49
N ALA A 46 -3.81 6.37 19.66
CA ALA A 46 -2.79 7.39 19.88
C ALA A 46 -3.34 8.82 19.73
N SER A 47 -4.36 9.01 18.90
CA SER A 47 -5.02 10.31 18.70
C SER A 47 -6.02 10.61 19.81
N GLU A 48 -6.78 9.62 20.26
CA GLU A 48 -7.71 9.72 21.39
C GLU A 48 -6.97 10.10 22.68
N LEU A 49 -5.80 9.51 22.93
CA LEU A 49 -4.95 9.88 24.07
C LEU A 49 -4.54 11.36 24.08
N ARG A 50 -4.41 11.99 22.90
CA ARG A 50 -3.96 13.39 22.75
C ARG A 50 -5.10 14.39 22.66
N TYR A 51 -6.21 14.02 22.02
CA TYR A 51 -7.31 14.93 21.68
C TYR A 51 -8.62 14.60 22.43
N GLY A 52 -8.62 13.57 23.27
CA GLY A 52 -9.77 13.12 24.05
C GLY A 52 -10.76 12.26 23.26
N ASP A 53 -11.78 11.79 23.96
CA ASP A 53 -12.85 10.95 23.42
C ASP A 53 -13.90 11.81 22.69
N SER A 54 -13.61 12.16 21.44
CA SER A 54 -14.47 12.98 20.58
C SER A 54 -14.43 12.46 19.13
N PHE A 55 -15.14 13.13 18.21
CA PHE A 55 -15.05 12.84 16.77
C PHE A 55 -13.71 13.30 16.15
N VAL A 56 -12.97 14.17 16.85
CA VAL A 56 -11.74 14.80 16.37
C VAL A 56 -10.63 13.78 16.01
N PRO A 57 -10.28 12.78 16.85
CA PRO A 57 -9.33 11.73 16.50
C PRO A 57 -9.66 11.00 15.20
N ALA A 58 -10.93 10.61 15.02
CA ALA A 58 -11.37 9.91 13.81
C ALA A 58 -11.24 10.80 12.57
N ALA A 59 -11.61 12.08 12.68
CA ALA A 59 -11.45 13.04 11.59
C ALA A 59 -9.99 13.23 11.19
N ILE A 60 -9.07 13.31 12.15
CA ILE A 60 -7.62 13.44 11.90
C ILE A 60 -7.08 12.20 11.17
N VAL A 61 -7.40 10.99 11.64
CA VAL A 61 -6.94 9.75 11.01
C VAL A 61 -7.48 9.64 9.58
N CYS A 62 -8.77 9.92 9.36
CA CYS A 62 -9.37 9.94 8.03
C CYS A 62 -8.68 10.96 7.10
N ALA A 63 -8.45 12.19 7.59
CA ALA A 63 -7.76 13.22 6.81
C ALA A 63 -6.34 12.80 6.44
N ALA A 64 -5.59 12.19 7.37
CA ALA A 64 -4.24 11.69 7.13
C ALA A 64 -4.20 10.57 6.08
N ILE A 65 -5.15 9.63 6.13
CA ILE A 65 -5.28 8.55 5.13
C ILE A 65 -5.59 9.13 3.76
N LEU A 66 -6.57 10.04 3.65
CA LEU A 66 -6.93 10.68 2.39
C LEU A 66 -5.77 11.48 1.79
N LEU A 67 -5.00 12.20 2.63
CA LEU A 67 -3.80 12.91 2.21
C LEU A 67 -2.74 11.94 1.68
N GLY A 68 -2.48 10.84 2.40
CA GLY A 68 -1.54 9.82 1.96
C GLY A 68 -1.95 9.18 0.63
N MET A 69 -3.20 8.77 0.49
CA MET A 69 -3.75 8.23 -0.75
C MET A 69 -3.67 9.23 -1.89
N GLY A 70 -4.04 10.49 -1.65
CA GLY A 70 -3.95 11.57 -2.64
C GLY A 70 -2.52 11.83 -3.08
N THR A 71 -1.55 11.78 -2.16
CA THR A 71 -0.13 11.94 -2.48
C THR A 71 0.35 10.81 -3.40
N VAL A 72 0.00 9.56 -3.09
CA VAL A 72 0.34 8.42 -3.95
C VAL A 72 -0.31 8.54 -5.32
N ALA A 73 -1.57 8.94 -5.39
CA ALA A 73 -2.28 9.15 -6.66
C ALA A 73 -1.65 10.28 -7.50
N LEU A 74 -1.27 11.40 -6.87
CA LEU A 74 -0.56 12.49 -7.55
C LEU A 74 0.82 12.03 -8.04
N LEU A 75 1.57 11.28 -7.23
CA LEU A 75 2.85 10.71 -7.65
C LEU A 75 2.68 9.80 -8.86
N ASN A 76 1.62 8.99 -8.91
CA ASN A 76 1.32 8.15 -10.05
C ASN A 76 1.10 8.96 -11.34
N GLU A 77 0.43 10.11 -11.26
CA GLU A 77 0.16 10.98 -12.41
C GLU A 77 1.39 11.79 -12.84
N PHE A 78 2.17 12.30 -11.88
CA PHE A 78 3.33 13.15 -12.16
C PHE A 78 4.58 12.37 -12.56
N LEU A 79 4.70 11.10 -12.16
CA LEU A 79 5.82 10.27 -12.55
C LEU A 79 5.57 9.73 -13.96
N PRO A 80 6.37 10.16 -14.97
CA PRO A 80 6.25 9.62 -16.31
C PRO A 80 6.56 8.12 -16.24
N HIS A 81 5.54 7.30 -16.44
CA HIS A 81 5.67 5.85 -16.45
C HIS A 81 5.43 5.37 -17.88
N GLU A 82 6.47 4.76 -18.45
CA GLU A 82 6.38 4.16 -19.78
C GLU A 82 5.63 2.83 -19.66
N HIS A 83 4.38 2.80 -20.11
CA HIS A 83 3.68 1.54 -20.34
C HIS A 83 4.24 0.90 -21.62
N PHE A 84 5.02 -0.18 -21.47
CA PHE A 84 5.71 -0.90 -22.55
C PHE A 84 4.82 -1.29 -23.75
N ASP A 85 3.50 -1.37 -23.60
CA ASP A 85 2.53 -1.70 -24.66
C ASP A 85 1.55 -0.58 -25.05
N GLN A 86 1.41 0.52 -24.30
CA GLN A 86 0.35 1.54 -24.51
C GLN A 86 0.86 2.97 -24.77
N GLY A 87 2.16 3.22 -24.70
CA GLY A 87 2.74 4.56 -24.87
C GLY A 87 2.72 5.37 -23.57
N ARG A 88 3.09 6.64 -23.66
CA ARG A 88 3.29 7.53 -22.50
C ARG A 88 1.95 7.92 -21.88
N GLU A 89 1.72 7.52 -20.63
CA GLU A 89 0.63 8.04 -19.80
C GLU A 89 1.23 8.92 -18.68
N GLY A 90 0.60 10.07 -18.45
CA GLY A 90 1.20 11.27 -17.85
C GLY A 90 1.65 12.29 -18.91
N PRO A 91 1.76 13.60 -18.60
CA PRO A 91 2.08 14.65 -19.58
C PRO A 91 3.41 14.48 -20.32
#